data_AF-A0A7X5FAE8-F1
#
_entry.id   AF-A0A7X5FAE8-F1
#
_cell.length_a   1.000
_cell.length_b   1.000
_cell.length_c   1.000
_cell.angle_alpha   90.00
_cell.angle_beta   90.00
_cell.angle_gamma   90.00
#
_symmetry.space_group_name_H-M   'P 1'
#
loop_
_entity.id
_entity.type
_entity.pdbx_description
1 polymer ?
#
loop_
_entity_poly.entity_id
_entity_poly.type
_entity_poly.pdbx_seq_one_letter_code
_entity_poly.pdbx_strand_id
1 'polypeptide(L)' 'MSKKPVPKKQQAKSSTRSRHSKWVSEQRKKLEKALVLDKCPTTGETKLRHFASPSGMYKGRKVTTGGKDTSTKVKAIEA' A
#
# COMPACT_ATOMS: atom_id res chain seq x y z
N MET A 1 -16.29 6.60 40.68
CA MET A 1 -15.61 7.09 39.46
C MET A 1 -14.22 6.47 39.39
N SER A 2 -13.98 5.56 38.46
CA SER A 2 -12.65 4.97 38.25
C SER A 2 -11.67 6.06 37.80
N LYS A 3 -10.53 6.20 38.46
CA LYS A 3 -9.50 7.17 38.07
C LYS A 3 -8.86 6.68 36.76
N LYS A 4 -8.64 7.60 35.81
CA LYS A 4 -7.96 7.28 34.54
C LYS A 4 -6.54 6.75 34.85
N PRO A 5 -6.08 5.68 34.19
CA PRO A 5 -4.73 5.17 34.40
C PRO A 5 -3.71 6.20 33.93
N VAL A 6 -2.70 6.47 34.76
CA VAL A 6 -1.59 7.38 34.45
C VAL A 6 -0.26 6.64 34.54
N PRO A 7 0.73 6.95 33.68
CA PRO A 7 2.07 6.38 33.80
C PRO A 7 2.69 6.70 35.16
N LYS A 8 3.16 5.68 35.89
CA LYS A 8 3.76 5.87 37.21
C LYS A 8 5.20 6.41 37.16
N LYS A 9 5.93 6.11 36.07
CA LYS A 9 7.34 6.46 35.89
C LYS A 9 7.62 6.81 34.42
N GLN A 10 8.63 7.64 34.21
CA GLN A 10 9.17 7.88 32.87
C GLN A 10 9.81 6.60 32.33
N GLN A 11 9.54 6.28 31.07
CA GLN A 11 10.13 5.14 30.40
C GLN A 11 11.61 5.38 30.08
N ALA A 12 12.42 4.33 30.16
CA ALA A 12 13.82 4.40 29.76
C ALA A 12 13.95 4.77 28.27
N LYS A 13 15.03 5.49 27.92
CA LYS A 13 15.32 5.87 26.53
C LYS A 13 15.45 4.65 25.61
N SER A 14 16.04 3.55 26.10
CA SER A 14 16.16 2.27 25.38
C SER A 14 14.80 1.66 25.05
N SER A 15 13.87 1.62 26.01
CA SER A 15 12.50 1.13 25.83
C SER A 15 11.76 1.94 24.75
N THR A 16 11.85 3.27 24.82
CA THR A 16 11.24 4.16 23.81
C THR A 16 11.84 3.94 22.42
N ARG A 17 13.17 3.79 22.32
CA ARG A 17 13.87 3.51 21.04
C ARG A 17 13.42 2.20 20.42
N SER A 18 13.39 1.11 21.19
CA SER A 18 12.96 -0.22 20.70
C SER A 18 11.51 -0.23 20.24
N ARG A 19 10.61 0.46 20.96
CA ARG A 19 9.21 0.61 20.55
C ARG A 19 9.10 1.38 19.23
N HIS A 20 9.84 2.48 19.10
CA HIS A 20 9.82 3.28 17.88
C HIS A 20 10.37 2.52 16.68
N SER A 21 11.50 1.81 16.83
CA SER A 21 12.07 1.03 15.72
C SER A 21 11.11 -0.04 15.21
N LYS A 22 10.40 -0.73 16.12
CA LYS A 22 9.38 -1.72 15.76
C LYS A 22 8.25 -1.08 14.94
N TRP A 23 7.72 0.05 15.42
CA TRP A 23 6.68 0.80 14.70
C TRP A 23 7.15 1.21 13.30
N VAL A 24 8.38 1.74 13.15
CA VAL A 24 8.95 2.09 11.85
C VAL A 24 9.01 0.88 10.92
N SER A 25 9.50 -0.27 11.41
CA SER A 25 9.55 -1.50 10.61
C SER A 25 8.16 -1.97 10.16
N GLU A 26 7.14 -1.83 11.01
CA GLU A 26 5.77 -2.18 10.65
C GLU A 26 5.17 -1.23 9.61
N GLN A 27 5.42 0.08 9.74
CA GLN A 27 4.98 1.05 8.74
C GLN A 27 5.64 0.80 7.38
N ARG A 28 6.95 0.53 7.36
CA ARG A 28 7.67 0.17 6.13
C ARG A 28 7.08 -1.07 5.47
N LYS A 29 6.88 -2.15 6.23
CA LYS A 29 6.22 -3.37 5.73
C LYS A 29 4.81 -3.13 5.21
N LYS A 30 4.05 -2.22 5.83
CA LYS A 30 2.71 -1.85 5.38
C LYS A 30 2.76 -1.12 4.03
N LEU A 31 3.71 -0.20 3.86
CA LEU A 31 3.91 0.54 2.61
C LEU A 31 4.40 -0.38 1.48
N GLU A 32 5.36 -1.26 1.76
CA GLU A 32 5.85 -2.26 0.79
C GLU A 32 4.73 -3.19 0.30
N LYS A 33 3.82 -3.59 1.19
CA LYS A 33 2.69 -4.47 0.86
C LYS A 33 1.46 -3.72 0.36
N ALA A 34 1.46 -2.39 0.33
CA ALA A 34 0.28 -1.61 -0.03
C ALA A 34 -0.11 -1.80 -1.50
N LEU A 35 0.88 -1.96 -2.39
CA LEU A 35 0.67 -2.11 -3.82
C LEU A 35 1.26 -3.44 -4.27
N VAL A 36 0.38 -4.43 -4.48
CA VAL A 36 0.76 -5.70 -5.12
C VAL A 36 0.42 -5.60 -6.60
N LEU A 37 1.47 -5.51 -7.41
CA LEU A 37 1.36 -5.46 -8.87
C LEU A 37 1.46 -6.86 -9.46
N ASP A 38 0.69 -7.10 -10.52
CA ASP A 38 0.59 -8.36 -11.25
C ASP A 38 0.58 -8.08 -12.76
N LYS A 39 0.86 -9.10 -13.58
CA LYS A 39 0.83 -9.00 -15.03
C LYS A 39 -0.53 -9.44 -15.55
N CYS A 40 -1.09 -8.68 -16.48
CA CYS A 40 -2.32 -9.07 -17.17
C CYS A 40 -2.03 -10.27 -18.09
N PRO A 41 -2.78 -11.38 -17.98
CA PRO A 41 -2.53 -12.56 -18.80
C PRO A 41 -2.85 -12.35 -20.30
N THR A 42 -3.70 -11.39 -20.63
CA THR A 42 -4.09 -11.10 -22.02
C THR A 42 -3.27 -10.01 -22.68
N THR A 43 -2.93 -8.95 -21.94
CA THR A 43 -2.25 -7.76 -22.51
C THR A 43 -0.80 -7.64 -22.08
N GLY A 44 -0.33 -8.43 -21.11
CA GLY A 44 1.03 -8.33 -20.56
C GLY A 44 1.29 -7.08 -19.72
N GLU A 45 0.31 -6.18 -19.60
CA GLU A 45 0.42 -4.94 -18.85
C GLU A 45 0.56 -5.19 -17.34
N THR A 46 1.34 -4.35 -16.67
CA THR A 46 1.38 -4.34 -15.21
C THR A 46 0.11 -3.69 -14.67
N LYS A 47 -0.60 -4.38 -13.77
CA LYS A 47 -1.84 -3.91 -13.15
C LYS A 47 -1.84 -4.18 -11.66
N LEU A 48 -2.72 -3.50 -10.94
CA LEU A 48 -2.96 -3.83 -9.53
C LEU A 48 -3.61 -5.23 -9.44
N ARG A 49 -3.13 -6.07 -8.52
CA ARG A 49 -3.67 -7.42 -8.35
C ARG A 49 -5.16 -7.33 -8.00
N HIS A 50 -5.97 -8.18 -8.63
CA HIS A 50 -7.45 -8.18 -8.58
C HIS A 50 -8.18 -7.04 -9.30
N PHE A 51 -7.50 -6.05 -9.86
CA PHE A 51 -8.13 -5.01 -10.70
C PHE A 51 -8.01 -5.34 -12.18
N ALA A 52 -8.84 -4.68 -13.00
CA ALA A 52 -8.71 -4.69 -14.45
C ALA A 52 -7.39 -4.04 -14.88
N SER A 53 -6.85 -4.46 -16.03
CA SER A 53 -5.70 -3.81 -16.66
C SER A 53 -6.06 -2.39 -17.12
N PRO A 54 -5.07 -1.52 -17.36
CA PRO A 54 -5.30 -0.18 -17.94
C PRO A 54 -6.12 -0.23 -19.25
N SER A 55 -5.88 -1.24 -20.08
CA SER A 55 -6.65 -1.54 -21.30
C SER A 55 -8.09 -2.03 -21.07
N GLY A 56 -8.52 -2.20 -19.82
CA GLY A 56 -9.89 -2.61 -19.48
C GLY A 56 -10.12 -4.12 -19.44
N MET A 57 -9.06 -4.92 -19.49
CA MET A 57 -9.14 -6.38 -19.53
C MET A 57 -8.99 -6.99 -18.12
N TYR A 58 -9.82 -7.97 -17.80
CA TYR A 58 -9.72 -8.74 -16.56
C TYR A 58 -10.08 -10.19 -16.82
N LYS A 59 -9.13 -11.11 -16.54
CA LYS A 59 -9.32 -12.56 -16.72
C LYS A 59 -9.91 -12.93 -18.09
N GLY A 60 -9.35 -12.38 -19.18
CA GLY A 60 -9.80 -12.70 -20.54
C GLY A 60 -11.01 -11.94 -21.05
N ARG A 61 -11.65 -11.10 -20.23
CA ARG A 61 -12.86 -10.35 -20.61
C ARG A 61 -12.61 -8.85 -20.59
N LYS A 62 -13.22 -8.13 -21.54
CA LYS A 62 -13.25 -6.66 -21.54
C LYS A 62 -14.32 -6.20 -20.56
N VAL A 63 -13.88 -5.67 -19.42
CA VAL A 63 -14.77 -5.27 -18.31
C VAL A 63 -15.14 -3.79 -18.38
N THR A 64 -14.29 -2.95 -18.99
CA THR A 64 -14.62 -1.54 -19.23
C THR A 64 -14.94 -1.27 -20.70
N THR A 65 -16.12 -0.73 -20.95
CA THR A 65 -16.54 -0.19 -22.25
C THR A 65 -16.31 1.32 -22.23
N GLY A 66 -15.32 1.81 -22.99
CA GLY A 66 -15.00 3.23 -23.12
C GLY A 66 -13.87 3.68 -22.20
N GLY A 67 -12.68 3.85 -22.79
CA GLY A 67 -11.49 4.33 -22.10
C GLY A 67 -11.64 5.79 -21.70
N LYS A 68 -11.50 6.08 -20.41
CA LYS A 68 -10.82 7.32 -20.01
C LYS A 68 -9.36 6.92 -19.89
N ASP A 69 -8.55 7.26 -20.88
CA ASP A 69 -7.11 7.05 -20.87
C ASP A 69 -6.53 7.62 -19.57
N THR A 70 -6.14 6.74 -18.65
CA THR A 70 -5.54 7.12 -17.36
C THR A 70 -4.05 7.43 -17.47
N SER A 71 -3.54 7.66 -18.68
CA SER A 71 -2.13 7.98 -18.95
C SER A 71 -1.66 9.27 -18.26
N THR A 72 -2.59 10.14 -17.87
CA THR A 72 -2.27 11.46 -17.30
C THR A 72 -1.92 11.46 -15.81
N LYS A 73 -2.11 10.35 -15.06
CA LYS A 73 -2.00 10.36 -13.58
C LYS A 73 -0.79 9.66 -12.98
N VAL A 74 0.05 9.00 -13.78
CA VAL A 74 1.25 8.32 -13.26
C VAL A 74 2.43 9.28 -13.34
N LYS A 75 2.72 10.02 -12.27
CA LYS A 75 4.02 10.70 -12.12
C LYS A 75 5.03 9.67 -11.64
N ALA A 76 6.09 9.47 -12.42
CA ALA A 76 7.23 8.66 -12.00
C ALA A 76 7.82 9.28 -10.72
N ILE A 77 8.05 8.44 -9.72
CA ILE A 77 8.83 8.81 -8.53
C ILE A 77 10.26 8.43 -8.90
N GLU A 78 11.09 9.42 -9.20
CA GLU A 78 12.54 9.21 -9.41
C GLU A 78 13.20 8.79 -8.09
N ALA A 79 14.19 7.91 -8.20
CA ALA A 79 14.89 7.25 -7.10
C ALA A 79 15.93 8.13 -6.42
#